data_AF-A0A554S7P3-F1
#
_entry.id   AF-A0A554S7P3-F1
#
_cell.length_a   1.000
_cell.length_b   1.000
_cell.length_c   1.000
_cell.angle_alpha   90.00
_cell.angle_beta   90.00
_cell.angle_gamma   90.00
#
_symmetry.space_group_name_H-M   'P 1'
#
loop_
_entity.id
_entity.type
_entity.pdbx_description
1 polymer ?
#
loop_
_entity_poly.entity_id
_entity_poly.type
_entity_poly.pdbx_seq_one_letter_code
_entity_poly.pdbx_strand_id
1 'polypeptide(L)'
;MTVRCRLALLVVAGLVLTGCGSVHSGNAAVVGDERISMNEADEVTEGYCTLAAQNAAAQGTTSIPGAEVRRGALSLLILESVAEQVAEREDISITVAELDRSDLAQARQVFGDQTDLVVSTIKRNERALAVAMELARRQLGDEADDLSEQELGQIGQEILRAEADSMDLSIDPRFGMAGIGEVVAPSGSLSVAGPVLEGQELPEALSCSA
;
A
#
# COMPACT_ATOMS: atom_id res chain seq x y z
N MET A 1 3.63 66.67 33.07
CA MET A 1 4.68 65.69 32.68
C MET A 1 4.34 64.38 33.35
N THR A 2 3.49 63.56 32.73
CA THR A 2 3.86 62.34 31.98
C THR A 2 4.64 61.30 32.81
N VAL A 3 3.94 60.26 33.30
CA VAL A 3 4.45 58.89 33.26
C VAL A 3 3.29 57.96 32.92
N ARG A 4 3.43 57.29 31.77
CA ARG A 4 2.52 56.30 31.20
C ARG A 4 2.80 54.96 31.86
N CYS A 5 1.85 54.40 32.61
CA CYS A 5 1.96 53.02 33.09
C CYS A 5 1.28 52.09 32.07
N ARG A 6 2.09 51.44 31.24
CA ARG A 6 1.65 50.44 30.26
C ARG A 6 1.30 49.15 31.02
N LEU A 7 0.02 48.79 31.10
CA LEU A 7 -0.39 47.46 31.52
C LEU A 7 -0.08 46.49 30.36
N ALA A 8 0.80 45.53 30.64
CA ALA A 8 1.18 44.47 29.72
C ALA A 8 0.02 43.46 29.59
N LEU A 9 -0.53 43.32 28.39
CA LEU A 9 -1.36 42.19 27.99
C LEU A 9 -0.45 40.96 27.85
N LEU A 10 -0.53 40.05 28.82
CA LEU A 10 0.02 38.69 28.73
C LEU A 10 -0.84 37.90 27.75
N VAL A 11 -0.49 37.96 26.46
CA VAL A 11 -0.98 37.04 25.44
C VAL A 11 -0.32 35.69 25.70
N VAL A 12 -1.06 34.76 26.29
CA VAL A 12 -0.69 33.35 26.34
C VAL A 12 -0.88 32.81 24.92
N ALA A 13 0.18 32.92 24.11
CA ALA A 13 0.31 32.15 22.89
C ALA A 13 0.56 30.70 23.29
N GLY A 14 -0.52 29.95 23.50
CA GLY A 14 -0.47 28.50 23.52
C GLY A 14 -0.01 28.04 22.14
N LEU A 15 1.28 27.75 22.03
CA LEU A 15 1.87 27.06 20.90
C LEU A 15 1.23 25.68 20.78
N VAL A 16 0.14 25.59 20.02
CA VAL A 16 -0.32 24.33 19.47
C VAL A 16 0.61 24.04 18.28
N LEU A 17 1.77 23.48 18.58
CA LEU A 17 2.73 22.95 17.61
C LEU A 17 2.25 21.57 17.10
N THR A 18 1.00 21.45 16.66
CA THR A 18 0.53 20.27 15.93
C THR A 18 0.82 20.49 14.45
N GLY A 19 2.10 20.51 14.09
CA GLY A 19 2.53 20.85 12.75
C GLY A 19 3.87 20.23 12.42
N CYS A 20 3.87 18.91 12.18
CA CYS A 20 4.83 18.17 11.36
C CYS A 20 4.28 16.75 11.13
N GLY A 21 3.61 16.51 10.00
CA GLY A 21 3.35 15.19 9.38
C GLY A 21 2.55 14.17 10.20
N SER A 22 1.38 13.76 9.71
CA SER A 22 0.55 12.71 10.33
C SER A 22 1.22 11.33 10.40
N VAL A 23 2.37 11.13 9.75
CA VAL A 23 3.18 9.90 9.88
C VAL A 23 4.21 10.06 11.00
N HIS A 24 4.00 9.35 12.11
CA HIS A 24 5.03 9.19 13.15
C HIS A 24 6.29 8.56 12.56
N SER A 25 7.46 9.03 13.00
CA SER A 25 8.76 8.45 12.59
C SER A 25 8.76 6.94 12.82
N GLY A 26 8.84 6.15 11.75
CA GLY A 26 8.88 4.68 11.80
C GLY A 26 7.69 3.98 11.13
N ASN A 27 6.65 4.69 10.73
CA ASN A 27 5.56 4.14 9.92
C ASN A 27 5.79 4.39 8.44
N ALA A 28 5.45 3.43 7.60
CA ALA A 28 5.39 3.58 6.16
C ALA A 28 4.09 4.28 5.72
N ALA A 29 2.98 3.96 6.38
CA ALA A 29 1.70 4.62 6.19
C ALA A 29 0.83 4.53 7.46
N VAL A 30 -0.20 5.38 7.53
CA VAL A 30 -1.27 5.37 8.54
C VAL A 30 -2.59 5.43 7.78
N VAL A 31 -3.54 4.55 8.15
CA VAL A 31 -4.85 4.43 7.52
C VAL A 31 -5.90 4.45 8.62
N GLY A 32 -6.59 5.58 8.80
CA GLY A 32 -7.46 5.76 9.96
C GLY A 32 -6.69 5.53 11.28
N ASP A 33 -7.08 4.50 12.02
CA ASP A 33 -6.46 4.13 13.30
C ASP A 33 -5.27 3.14 13.16
N GLU A 34 -5.12 2.52 11.98
CA GLU A 34 -4.12 1.48 11.73
C GLU A 34 -2.77 2.06 11.29
N ARG A 35 -1.67 1.46 11.74
CA ARG A 35 -0.31 1.94 11.47
C ARG A 35 0.51 0.85 10.78
N ILE A 36 0.83 1.09 9.52
CA ILE A 36 1.71 0.21 8.75
C ILE A 36 3.15 0.61 9.06
N SER A 37 3.90 -0.29 9.69
CA SER A 37 5.30 -0.03 10.07
C SER A 37 6.23 -0.09 8.86
N MET A 38 7.39 0.58 8.94
CA MET A 38 8.44 0.44 7.90
C MET A 38 8.91 -1.00 7.75
N ASN A 39 9.03 -1.75 8.86
CA ASN A 39 9.47 -3.14 8.83
C ASN A 39 8.48 -4.04 8.09
N GLU A 40 7.18 -3.82 8.30
CA GLU A 40 6.14 -4.56 7.58
C GLU A 40 6.13 -4.23 6.09
N ALA A 41 6.31 -2.95 5.73
CA ALA A 41 6.45 -2.55 4.33
C ALA A 41 7.68 -3.20 3.66
N ASP A 42 8.80 -3.31 4.37
CA ASP A 42 10.01 -3.98 3.88
C ASP A 42 9.79 -5.49 3.72
N GLU A 43 9.17 -6.17 4.68
CA GLU A 43 8.88 -7.61 4.62
C GLU A 43 7.93 -7.96 3.46
N VAL A 44 6.85 -7.19 3.27
CA VAL A 44 5.94 -7.39 2.13
C VAL A 44 6.61 -7.02 0.81
N THR A 45 7.55 -6.06 0.80
CA THR A 45 8.35 -5.73 -0.39
C THR A 45 9.15 -6.95 -0.87
N GLU A 46 9.71 -7.76 0.02
CA GLU A 46 10.45 -8.97 -0.37
C GLU A 46 9.54 -9.98 -1.10
N GLY A 47 8.40 -10.35 -0.50
CA GLY A 47 7.45 -11.26 -1.13
C GLY A 47 6.85 -10.69 -2.43
N TYR A 48 6.56 -9.39 -2.45
CA TYR A 48 6.07 -8.69 -3.64
C TYR A 48 7.14 -8.64 -4.74
N CYS A 49 8.41 -8.45 -4.39
CA CYS A 49 9.53 -8.49 -5.33
C CYS A 49 9.60 -9.85 -6.03
N THR A 50 9.60 -10.95 -5.27
CA THR A 50 9.62 -12.29 -5.85
C THR A 50 8.45 -12.54 -6.80
N LEU A 51 7.23 -12.14 -6.39
CA LEU A 51 6.05 -12.24 -7.25
C LEU A 51 6.16 -11.41 -8.53
N ALA A 52 6.53 -10.13 -8.39
CA ALA A 52 6.65 -9.21 -9.49
C ALA A 52 7.72 -9.67 -10.49
N ALA A 53 8.87 -10.12 -10.02
CA ALA A 53 9.96 -10.60 -10.85
C ALA A 53 9.55 -11.86 -11.65
N GLN A 54 8.82 -12.79 -11.03
CA GLN A 54 8.29 -13.97 -11.74
C GLN A 54 7.28 -13.60 -12.82
N ASN A 55 6.41 -12.63 -12.54
CA ASN A 55 5.46 -12.09 -13.54
C ASN A 55 6.16 -11.34 -14.67
N ALA A 56 7.22 -10.59 -14.35
CA ALA A 56 8.03 -9.88 -15.34
C ALA A 56 8.79 -10.86 -16.24
N ALA A 57 9.38 -11.91 -15.68
CA ALA A 57 10.08 -12.95 -16.43
C ALA A 57 9.14 -13.64 -17.43
N ALA A 58 7.91 -13.93 -17.04
CA ALA A 58 6.88 -14.48 -17.93
C ALA A 58 6.52 -13.54 -19.11
N GLN A 59 6.73 -12.23 -18.93
CA GLN A 59 6.51 -11.19 -19.94
C GLN A 59 7.79 -10.79 -20.70
N GLY A 60 8.92 -11.47 -20.45
CA GLY A 60 10.21 -11.19 -21.08
C GLY A 60 10.95 -9.97 -20.51
N THR A 61 10.56 -9.49 -19.33
CA THR A 61 11.22 -8.40 -18.60
C THR A 61 12.11 -8.97 -17.50
N THR A 62 13.35 -8.51 -17.39
CA THR A 62 14.36 -9.10 -16.50
C THR A 62 14.62 -8.33 -15.21
N SER A 63 14.12 -7.09 -15.10
CA SER A 63 14.39 -6.23 -13.94
C SER A 63 13.25 -5.24 -13.73
N ILE A 64 12.86 -5.05 -12.47
CA ILE A 64 11.83 -4.09 -12.06
C ILE A 64 12.47 -3.05 -11.14
N PRO A 65 12.16 -1.74 -11.27
CA PRO A 65 12.67 -0.74 -10.36
C PRO A 65 12.26 -1.01 -8.91
N GLY A 66 13.21 -1.06 -7.97
CA GLY A 66 12.91 -1.34 -6.57
C GLY A 66 11.99 -0.30 -5.91
N ALA A 67 12.02 0.94 -6.38
CA ALA A 67 11.08 1.98 -5.95
C ALA A 67 9.63 1.67 -6.38
N GLU A 68 9.43 1.02 -7.52
CA GLU A 68 8.11 0.55 -7.96
C GLU A 68 7.63 -0.62 -7.11
N VAL A 69 8.49 -1.59 -6.85
CA VAL A 69 8.18 -2.74 -5.98
C VAL A 69 7.78 -2.29 -4.58
N ARG A 70 8.54 -1.37 -3.96
CA ARG A 70 8.20 -0.83 -2.63
C ARG A 70 6.86 -0.10 -2.61
N ARG A 71 6.54 0.66 -3.66
CA ARG A 71 5.25 1.35 -3.79
C ARG A 71 4.11 0.37 -3.99
N GLY A 72 4.32 -0.68 -4.78
CA GLY A 72 3.36 -1.77 -4.96
C GLY A 72 3.06 -2.50 -3.67
N ALA A 73 4.10 -2.88 -2.92
CA ALA A 73 3.98 -3.53 -1.62
C ALA A 73 3.25 -2.65 -0.59
N LEU A 74 3.59 -1.36 -0.50
CA LEU A 74 2.89 -0.44 0.40
C LEU A 74 1.44 -0.19 -0.05
N SER A 75 1.19 -0.10 -1.35
CA SER A 75 -0.18 0.01 -1.88
C SER A 75 -1.03 -1.20 -1.52
N LEU A 76 -0.46 -2.41 -1.56
CA LEU A 76 -1.12 -3.63 -1.11
C LEU A 76 -1.46 -3.56 0.39
N LEU A 77 -0.50 -3.17 1.25
CA LEU A 77 -0.73 -3.05 2.69
C LEU A 77 -1.79 -2.00 3.03
N ILE A 78 -1.77 -0.85 2.36
CA ILE A 78 -2.80 0.18 2.54
C ILE A 78 -4.16 -0.37 2.11
N LEU A 79 -4.25 -1.00 0.93
CA LEU A 79 -5.50 -1.55 0.44
C LEU A 79 -6.06 -2.66 1.35
N GLU A 80 -5.20 -3.53 1.87
CA GLU A 80 -5.57 -4.54 2.87
C GLU A 80 -6.11 -3.89 4.14
N SER A 81 -5.41 -2.89 4.69
CA SER A 81 -5.85 -2.17 5.89
C SER A 81 -7.21 -1.50 5.70
N VAL A 82 -7.43 -0.85 4.55
CA VAL A 82 -8.72 -0.25 4.20
C VAL A 82 -9.78 -1.35 4.09
N ALA A 83 -9.49 -2.43 3.38
CA ALA A 83 -10.41 -3.55 3.23
C ALA A 83 -10.83 -4.15 4.58
N GLU A 84 -9.90 -4.35 5.52
CA GLU A 84 -10.21 -4.88 6.85
C GLU A 84 -11.09 -3.94 7.66
N GLN A 85 -10.77 -2.63 7.66
CA GLN A 85 -11.57 -1.62 8.37
C GLN A 85 -12.98 -1.45 7.77
N VAL A 86 -13.10 -1.48 6.44
CA VAL A 86 -14.41 -1.45 5.77
C VAL A 86 -15.17 -2.74 6.06
N ALA A 87 -14.51 -3.89 6.00
CA ALA A 87 -15.15 -5.18 6.26
C ALA A 87 -15.70 -5.27 7.68
N GLU A 88 -14.96 -4.79 8.68
CA GLU A 88 -15.45 -4.70 10.07
C GLU A 88 -16.66 -3.78 10.18
N ARG A 89 -16.62 -2.61 9.55
CA ARG A 89 -17.73 -1.64 9.60
C ARG A 89 -19.00 -2.12 8.91
N GLU A 90 -18.85 -2.87 7.82
CA GLU A 90 -19.94 -3.36 6.98
C GLU A 90 -20.36 -4.80 7.34
N ASP A 91 -19.84 -5.37 8.43
CA ASP A 91 -20.09 -6.76 8.84
C ASP A 91 -19.83 -7.78 7.70
N ILE A 92 -18.74 -7.58 6.94
CA ILE A 92 -18.27 -8.49 5.89
C ILE A 92 -17.28 -9.48 6.49
N SER A 93 -17.60 -10.77 6.42
CA SER A 93 -16.70 -11.84 6.86
C SER A 93 -16.19 -12.64 5.65
N ILE A 94 -14.91 -12.46 5.30
CA ILE A 94 -14.24 -13.22 4.25
C ILE A 94 -13.35 -14.31 4.86
N THR A 95 -13.47 -15.52 4.31
CA THR A 95 -12.49 -16.59 4.54
C THR A 95 -11.73 -16.85 3.24
N VAL A 96 -10.43 -16.58 3.24
CA VAL A 96 -9.55 -16.95 2.13
C VAL A 96 -9.19 -18.42 2.28
N ALA A 97 -9.27 -19.17 1.18
CA ALA A 97 -8.96 -20.60 1.20
C ALA A 97 -7.46 -20.81 1.44
N GLU A 98 -7.13 -21.82 2.24
CA GLU A 98 -5.75 -22.28 2.38
C GLU A 98 -5.33 -23.04 1.13
N LEU A 99 -4.09 -22.83 0.69
CA LEU A 99 -3.50 -23.64 -0.38
C LEU A 99 -3.49 -25.11 0.04
N ASP A 100 -3.85 -25.99 -0.90
CA ASP A 100 -3.76 -27.41 -0.64
C ASP A 100 -2.29 -27.90 -0.64
N ARG A 101 -2.07 -29.17 -0.28
CA ARG A 101 -0.72 -29.73 -0.21
C ARG A 101 0.00 -29.77 -1.56
N SER A 102 -0.74 -29.92 -2.66
CA SER A 102 -0.20 -29.96 -4.01
C SER A 102 0.20 -28.55 -4.45
N ASP A 103 -0.67 -27.57 -4.25
CA ASP A 103 -0.41 -26.17 -4.60
C ASP A 103 0.76 -25.61 -3.81
N LEU A 104 0.82 -25.90 -2.51
CA LEU A 104 1.94 -25.49 -1.67
C LEU A 104 3.25 -26.18 -2.08
N ALA A 105 3.21 -27.44 -2.52
CA ALA A 105 4.40 -28.11 -3.04
C ALA A 105 4.89 -27.50 -4.37
N GLN A 106 3.97 -27.11 -5.25
CA GLN A 106 4.30 -26.40 -6.48
C GLN A 106 4.87 -25.01 -6.17
N ALA A 107 4.28 -24.26 -5.24
CA ALA A 107 4.79 -22.96 -4.80
C ALA A 107 6.23 -23.09 -4.25
N ARG A 108 6.55 -24.16 -3.49
CA ARG A 108 7.92 -24.44 -3.04
C ARG A 108 8.89 -24.74 -4.17
N GLN A 109 8.44 -25.40 -5.22
CA GLN A 109 9.27 -25.64 -6.39
C GLN A 109 9.59 -24.35 -7.16
N VAL A 110 8.64 -23.40 -7.18
CA VAL A 110 8.77 -22.13 -7.92
C VAL A 110 9.53 -21.07 -7.11
N PHE A 111 9.22 -20.92 -5.82
CA PHE A 111 9.71 -19.81 -4.99
C PHE A 111 10.78 -20.23 -3.97
N GLY A 112 11.03 -21.53 -3.78
CA GLY A 112 12.05 -22.02 -2.85
C GLY A 112 11.85 -21.52 -1.43
N ASP A 113 12.90 -20.91 -0.86
CA ASP A 113 12.87 -20.39 0.52
C ASP A 113 11.93 -19.18 0.69
N GLN A 114 11.52 -18.52 -0.41
CA GLN A 114 10.62 -17.37 -0.40
C GLN A 114 9.13 -17.75 -0.40
N THR A 115 8.80 -19.05 -0.44
CA THR A 115 7.40 -19.49 -0.57
C THR A 115 6.48 -18.91 0.49
N ASP A 116 6.89 -18.91 1.76
CA ASP A 116 6.02 -18.46 2.83
C ASP A 116 5.72 -16.95 2.72
N LEU A 117 6.72 -16.14 2.37
CA LEU A 117 6.56 -14.71 2.09
C LEU A 117 5.65 -14.47 0.89
N VAL A 118 5.88 -15.16 -0.22
CA VAL A 118 5.07 -15.04 -1.43
C VAL A 118 3.62 -15.46 -1.19
N VAL A 119 3.39 -16.60 -0.55
CA VAL A 119 2.05 -17.09 -0.22
C VAL A 119 1.34 -16.13 0.72
N SER A 120 2.05 -15.58 1.71
CA SER A 120 1.48 -14.53 2.57
C SER A 120 1.07 -13.30 1.77
N THR A 121 1.92 -12.80 0.87
CA THR A 121 1.60 -11.64 0.02
C THR A 121 0.40 -11.91 -0.90
N ILE A 122 0.29 -13.09 -1.49
CA ILE A 122 -0.88 -13.50 -2.28
C ILE A 122 -2.14 -13.46 -1.42
N LYS A 123 -2.12 -14.07 -0.24
CA LYS A 123 -3.30 -14.14 0.65
C LYS A 123 -3.79 -12.77 1.09
N ARG A 124 -2.87 -11.84 1.39
CA ARG A 124 -3.21 -10.43 1.71
C ARG A 124 -4.00 -9.80 0.55
N ASN A 125 -3.50 -9.97 -0.67
CA ASN A 125 -4.16 -9.47 -1.87
C ASN A 125 -5.52 -10.15 -2.12
N GLU A 126 -5.62 -11.47 -1.95
CA GLU A 126 -6.88 -12.21 -2.12
C GLU A 126 -7.93 -11.79 -1.09
N ARG A 127 -7.54 -11.55 0.17
CA ARG A 127 -8.46 -11.04 1.20
C ARG A 127 -8.99 -9.66 0.82
N ALA A 128 -8.12 -8.73 0.45
CA ALA A 128 -8.51 -7.40 0.04
C ALA A 128 -9.44 -7.43 -1.18
N LEU A 129 -9.12 -8.26 -2.18
CA LEU A 129 -9.93 -8.44 -3.39
C LEU A 129 -11.30 -9.06 -3.08
N ALA A 130 -11.38 -10.02 -2.18
CA ALA A 130 -12.64 -10.64 -1.80
C ALA A 130 -13.56 -9.65 -1.07
N VAL A 131 -13.03 -8.80 -0.19
CA VAL A 131 -13.79 -7.69 0.40
C VAL A 131 -14.23 -6.71 -0.68
N ALA A 132 -13.34 -6.33 -1.59
CA ALA A 132 -13.63 -5.43 -2.70
C ALA A 132 -14.80 -5.94 -3.55
N MET A 133 -14.78 -7.22 -3.96
CA MET A 133 -15.86 -7.82 -4.73
C MET A 133 -17.19 -7.87 -3.96
N GLU A 134 -17.15 -8.17 -2.66
CA GLU A 134 -18.35 -8.16 -1.83
C GLU A 134 -18.95 -6.74 -1.72
N LEU A 135 -18.12 -5.71 -1.57
CA LEU A 135 -18.57 -4.32 -1.59
C LEU A 135 -19.21 -3.95 -2.94
N ALA A 136 -18.57 -4.34 -4.05
CA ALA A 136 -19.13 -4.12 -5.38
C ALA A 136 -20.50 -4.78 -5.53
N ARG A 137 -20.65 -6.05 -5.09
CA ARG A 137 -21.94 -6.77 -5.12
C ARG A 137 -23.01 -6.06 -4.30
N ARG A 138 -22.67 -5.61 -3.09
CA ARG A 138 -23.61 -4.88 -2.22
C ARG A 138 -24.05 -3.54 -2.82
N GLN A 139 -23.14 -2.83 -3.47
CA GLN A 139 -23.44 -1.54 -4.08
C GLN A 139 -24.29 -1.68 -5.35
N LEU A 140 -24.00 -2.68 -6.18
CA LEU A 140 -24.66 -2.90 -7.48
C LEU A 140 -25.97 -3.69 -7.36
N GLY A 141 -26.15 -4.50 -6.31
CA GLY A 141 -27.32 -5.37 -6.18
C GLY A 141 -27.41 -6.34 -7.35
N ASP A 142 -28.59 -6.42 -7.98
CA ASP A 142 -28.87 -7.36 -9.08
C ASP A 142 -27.98 -7.12 -10.32
N GLU A 143 -27.46 -5.90 -10.51
CA GLU A 143 -26.56 -5.57 -11.64
C GLU A 143 -25.21 -6.30 -11.53
N ALA A 144 -24.85 -6.79 -10.34
CA ALA A 144 -23.61 -7.53 -10.13
C ALA A 144 -23.59 -8.90 -10.83
N ASP A 145 -24.77 -9.51 -11.06
CA ASP A 145 -24.89 -10.86 -11.64
C ASP A 145 -24.50 -10.89 -13.14
N ASP A 146 -24.55 -9.73 -13.80
CA ASP A 146 -24.18 -9.58 -15.21
C ASP A 146 -22.67 -9.30 -15.40
N LEU A 147 -21.92 -9.12 -14.31
CA LEU A 147 -20.51 -8.77 -14.34
C LEU A 147 -19.60 -9.97 -14.10
N SER A 148 -18.46 -9.99 -14.77
CA SER A 148 -17.38 -10.94 -14.46
C SER A 148 -16.75 -10.64 -13.09
N GLU A 149 -16.12 -11.66 -12.48
CA GLU A 149 -15.36 -11.46 -11.23
C GLU A 149 -14.25 -10.41 -11.38
N GLN A 150 -13.65 -10.33 -12.57
CA GLN A 150 -12.64 -9.32 -12.89
C GLN A 150 -13.22 -7.90 -12.88
N GLU A 151 -14.42 -7.70 -13.43
CA GLU A 151 -15.11 -6.40 -13.41
C GLU A 151 -15.54 -6.03 -11.99
N LEU A 152 -16.14 -6.96 -11.23
CA LEU A 152 -16.48 -6.75 -9.83
C LEU A 152 -15.24 -6.41 -8.99
N GLY A 153 -14.12 -7.08 -9.22
CA GLY A 153 -12.86 -6.80 -8.55
C GLY A 153 -12.29 -5.42 -8.85
N GLN A 154 -12.47 -4.91 -10.08
CA GLN A 154 -12.05 -3.55 -10.45
C GLN A 154 -12.92 -2.49 -9.77
N ILE A 155 -14.24 -2.64 -9.87
CA ILE A 155 -15.22 -1.74 -9.23
C ILE A 155 -14.98 -1.72 -7.72
N GLY A 156 -14.85 -2.89 -7.11
CA GLY A 156 -14.56 -3.04 -5.69
C GLY A 156 -13.29 -2.32 -5.25
N GLN A 157 -12.22 -2.40 -6.04
CA GLN A 157 -10.97 -1.71 -5.74
C GLN A 157 -11.12 -0.19 -5.86
N GLU A 158 -11.93 0.30 -6.79
CA GLU A 158 -12.25 1.74 -6.88
C GLU A 158 -13.03 2.22 -5.65
N ILE A 159 -13.97 1.42 -5.15
CA ILE A 159 -14.68 1.68 -3.89
C ILE A 159 -13.66 1.77 -2.74
N LEU A 160 -12.79 0.77 -2.59
CA LEU A 160 -11.78 0.78 -1.53
C LEU A 160 -10.80 1.96 -1.64
N ARG A 161 -10.42 2.39 -2.85
CA ARG A 161 -9.58 3.59 -3.02
C ARG A 161 -10.32 4.85 -2.56
N ALA A 162 -11.58 5.00 -2.92
CA ALA A 162 -12.39 6.13 -2.46
C ALA A 162 -12.60 6.12 -0.94
N GLU A 163 -12.75 4.93 -0.34
CA GLU A 163 -12.77 4.74 1.11
C GLU A 163 -11.45 5.16 1.75
N ALA A 164 -10.31 4.77 1.16
CA ALA A 164 -8.98 5.18 1.65
C ALA A 164 -8.83 6.71 1.70
N ASP A 165 -9.31 7.43 0.69
CA ASP A 165 -9.29 8.89 0.64
C ASP A 165 -10.13 9.54 1.77
N SER A 166 -11.15 8.82 2.26
CA SER A 166 -11.97 9.25 3.39
C SER A 166 -11.36 8.88 4.75
N MET A 167 -10.41 7.95 4.80
CA MET A 167 -9.79 7.38 6.00
C MET A 167 -8.43 8.02 6.34
N ASP A 168 -8.35 9.35 6.47
CA ASP A 168 -7.14 10.12 6.87
C ASP A 168 -5.79 9.47 6.47
N LEU A 169 -5.68 9.09 5.20
CA LEU A 169 -4.53 8.34 4.70
C LEU A 169 -3.28 9.22 4.73
N SER A 170 -2.24 8.73 5.39
CA SER A 170 -0.95 9.40 5.46
C SER A 170 0.17 8.45 5.08
N ILE A 171 0.98 8.80 4.09
CA ILE A 171 2.07 7.97 3.55
C ILE A 171 3.41 8.67 3.81
N ASP A 172 4.44 7.92 4.24
CA ASP A 172 5.78 8.50 4.43
C ASP A 172 6.29 9.04 3.07
N PRO A 173 6.69 10.32 2.99
CA PRO A 173 7.11 10.97 1.75
C PRO A 173 8.20 10.23 0.97
N ARG A 174 9.00 9.38 1.65
CA ARG A 174 10.06 8.58 1.00
C ARG A 174 9.53 7.60 -0.05
N PHE A 175 8.25 7.25 0.00
CA PHE A 175 7.62 6.41 -1.01
C PHE A 175 7.18 7.20 -2.24
N GLY A 176 7.13 8.54 -2.16
CA GLY A 176 6.76 9.40 -3.30
C GLY A 176 5.33 9.17 -3.80
N MET A 177 4.42 8.81 -2.89
CA MET A 177 3.00 8.57 -3.19
C MET A 177 2.09 9.56 -2.44
N ALA A 178 0.95 9.88 -3.05
CA ALA A 178 -0.12 10.66 -2.40
C ALA A 178 -1.36 9.81 -2.05
N GLY A 179 -1.47 8.61 -2.62
CA GLY A 179 -2.56 7.67 -2.41
C GLY A 179 -2.21 6.30 -2.99
N ILE A 180 -3.16 5.38 -3.01
CA ILE A 180 -2.96 4.01 -3.54
C ILE A 180 -2.71 4.09 -5.05
N GLY A 181 -1.45 3.83 -5.47
CA GLY A 181 -1.04 3.92 -6.87
C GLY A 181 -0.84 5.33 -7.43
N GLU A 182 -1.07 6.38 -6.63
CA GLU A 182 -0.85 7.77 -7.06
C GLU A 182 0.59 8.19 -6.79
N VAL A 183 1.38 8.28 -7.86
CA VAL A 183 2.81 8.62 -7.81
C VAL A 183 3.00 10.12 -8.00
N VAL A 184 3.61 10.77 -7.00
CA VAL A 184 3.93 12.21 -7.03
C VAL A 184 5.42 12.50 -7.12
N ALA A 185 6.27 11.51 -6.90
CA ALA A 185 7.72 11.62 -7.11
C ALA A 185 8.32 10.29 -7.60
N PRO A 186 9.30 10.30 -8.54
CA PRO A 186 9.85 9.10 -9.16
C PRO A 186 10.65 8.21 -8.20
N SER A 187 11.23 8.78 -7.14
CA SER A 187 12.03 8.02 -6.18
C SER A 187 11.66 8.23 -4.72
N GLY A 188 10.80 9.23 -4.41
CA GLY A 188 10.50 9.71 -3.06
C GLY A 188 11.72 10.16 -2.21
N SER A 189 12.93 9.94 -2.69
CA SER A 189 14.18 10.18 -1.98
C SER A 189 14.98 11.29 -2.65
N LEU A 190 15.35 12.30 -1.86
CA LEU A 190 16.22 13.40 -2.27
C LEU A 190 17.68 12.97 -2.47
N SER A 191 18.03 11.70 -2.17
CA SER A 191 19.41 11.21 -2.14
C SER A 191 19.74 10.17 -3.20
N VAL A 192 18.82 9.85 -4.11
CA VAL A 192 19.12 9.03 -5.29
C VAL A 192 19.22 9.91 -6.53
N ALA A 193 20.21 9.59 -7.38
CA ALA A 193 20.35 10.20 -8.69
C ALA A 193 19.01 10.10 -9.44
N GLY A 194 18.69 11.16 -10.21
CA GLY A 194 17.39 11.37 -10.86
C GLY A 194 16.93 10.25 -11.80
N PRO A 195 15.82 10.47 -12.53
CA PRO A 195 15.18 9.41 -13.30
C PRO A 195 16.19 8.70 -14.22
N VAL A 196 16.18 7.38 -14.16
CA VAL A 196 16.93 6.53 -15.07
C VAL A 196 16.46 6.82 -16.48
N LEU A 197 17.40 7.21 -17.33
CA LEU A 197 17.13 7.49 -18.75
C LEU A 197 16.69 6.19 -19.42
N GLU A 198 15.68 6.26 -20.29
CA GLU A 198 15.21 5.13 -21.10
C GLU A 198 16.40 4.38 -21.72
N GLY A 199 16.51 3.08 -21.42
CA GLY A 199 17.54 2.19 -21.97
C GLY A 199 18.76 1.93 -21.08
N GLN A 200 18.80 2.40 -19.84
CA GLN A 200 19.83 1.97 -18.87
C GLN A 200 19.31 0.90 -17.93
N GLU A 201 20.02 -0.23 -17.86
CA GLU A 201 19.81 -1.24 -16.81
C GLU A 201 20.06 -0.60 -15.44
N LEU A 202 19.10 -0.81 -14.52
CA LEU A 202 19.25 -0.38 -13.14
C LEU A 202 20.34 -1.23 -12.46
N PRO A 203 21.19 -0.62 -11.61
CA PRO A 203 22.08 -1.39 -10.74
C PRO A 203 21.27 -2.41 -9.93
N GLU A 204 21.81 -3.61 -9.70
CA GLU A 204 21.14 -4.66 -8.89
C GLU A 204 20.67 -4.15 -7.53
N ALA A 205 21.42 -3.24 -6.90
CA ALA A 205 21.04 -2.63 -5.63
C ALA A 205 19.78 -1.73 -5.69
N LEU A 206 19.31 -1.40 -6.89
CA LEU A 206 18.13 -0.56 -7.15
C LEU A 206 17.04 -1.31 -7.92
N SER A 207 17.24 -2.59 -8.22
CA SER A 207 16.28 -3.43 -8.93
C SER A 207 15.84 -4.62 -8.11
N CYS A 208 14.62 -5.05 -8.38
CA CYS A 208 14.13 -6.36 -8.02
C CYS A 208 14.34 -7.27 -9.22
N SER A 209 15.01 -8.40 -9.00
CA SER A 209 15.26 -9.44 -10.00
C SER A 209 14.97 -10.81 -9.39
N ALA A 210 14.55 -11.75 -10.24
CA ALA A 210 14.28 -13.14 -9.87
C ALA A 210 15.58 -13.95 -9.78
#